data_AF-A0A7G9FLL6-F1
#
_entry.id   AF-A0A7G9FLL6-F1
#
_cell.length_a   1.000
_cell.length_b   1.000
_cell.length_c   1.000
_cell.angle_alpha   90.00
_cell.angle_beta   90.00
_cell.angle_gamma   90.00
#
_symmetry.space_group_name_H-M   'P 1'
#
loop_
_entity.id
_entity.type
_entity.pdbx_description
1 polymer ?
#
loop_
_entity_poly.entity_id
_entity_poly.type
_entity_poly.pdbx_seq_one_letter_code
_entity_poly.pdbx_strand_id
1 'polypeptide(L)'
;MAGDNNRLYFKNYERRPDDEEFAEVMKILKEEGAIISDKYIAPDCDWYQNCTIGEGVFDILYSIDGDGTFLYTESGKTLEVLERLFANNHNKNTTE
;
A
#
# COMPACT_ATOMS: atom_id res chain seq x y z
N MET A 1 11.46 20.72 5.71
CA MET A 1 10.20 20.09 5.26
C MET A 1 10.24 18.67 5.77
N ALA A 2 9.61 18.40 6.91
CA ALA A 2 9.54 17.05 7.46
C ALA A 2 8.56 16.29 6.58
N GLY A 3 9.09 15.60 5.56
CA GLY A 3 8.29 14.72 4.73
C GLY A 3 7.60 13.71 5.64
N ASP A 4 6.31 13.53 5.44
CA ASP A 4 5.47 12.58 6.16
C ASP A 4 6.11 11.18 6.15
N ASN A 5 6.93 10.86 7.16
CA ASN A 5 7.65 9.59 7.35
C ASN A 5 6.72 8.40 7.67
N ASN A 6 5.43 8.54 7.37
CA ASN A 6 4.34 7.64 7.72
C ASN A 6 3.58 7.14 6.48
N ARG A 7 4.05 7.51 5.29
CA ARG A 7 3.40 7.20 4.01
C ARG A 7 4.34 6.44 3.11
N LEU A 8 3.89 5.28 2.64
CA LEU A 8 4.54 4.52 1.59
C LEU A 8 3.83 4.81 0.27
N TYR A 9 4.51 5.56 -0.59
CA TYR A 9 4.02 5.88 -1.93
C TYR A 9 4.47 4.81 -2.90
N PHE A 10 3.52 4.15 -3.55
CA PHE A 10 3.79 3.36 -4.75
C PHE A 10 3.79 4.37 -5.89
N LYS A 11 4.90 5.11 -6.02
CA LYS A 11 5.07 5.93 -7.21
C LYS A 11 5.29 4.97 -8.35
N ASN A 12 4.29 4.95 -9.22
CA ASN A 12 4.24 4.36 -10.54
C ASN A 12 5.46 4.74 -11.42
N TYR A 13 6.65 4.29 -11.02
CA TYR A 13 7.92 4.57 -11.69
C TYR A 13 7.98 3.85 -13.05
N GLU A 14 7.14 2.82 -13.22
CA GLU A 14 7.03 1.99 -14.42
C GLU A 14 5.88 2.39 -15.38
N ARG A 15 5.07 3.42 -15.06
CA ARG A 15 3.86 3.80 -15.83
C ARG A 15 2.86 2.65 -16.05
N ARG A 16 2.72 1.75 -15.07
CA ARG A 16 1.66 0.75 -15.02
C ARG A 16 0.31 1.43 -14.76
N PRO A 17 -0.81 0.93 -15.27
CA PRO A 17 -2.12 1.48 -14.93
C PRO A 17 -2.39 1.32 -13.43
N ASP A 18 -3.02 2.33 -12.82
CA ASP A 18 -3.27 2.40 -11.37
C ASP A 18 -4.03 1.18 -10.85
N ASP A 19 -4.95 0.62 -11.65
CA ASP A 19 -5.65 -0.63 -11.36
C ASP A 19 -4.72 -1.85 -11.21
N GLU A 20 -3.68 -1.98 -12.04
CA GLU A 20 -2.73 -3.09 -11.95
C GLU A 20 -1.84 -2.95 -10.71
N GLU A 21 -1.37 -1.73 -10.43
CA GLU A 21 -0.58 -1.45 -9.23
C GLU A 21 -1.38 -1.75 -7.96
N PHE A 22 -2.63 -1.28 -7.90
CA PHE A 22 -3.52 -1.54 -6.78
C PHE A 22 -3.80 -3.04 -6.60
N ALA A 23 -4.04 -3.76 -7.70
CA ALA A 23 -4.25 -5.21 -7.67
C ALA A 23 -3.03 -5.96 -7.15
N GLU A 24 -1.81 -5.58 -7.56
CA GLU A 24 -0.58 -6.15 -7.03
C GLU A 24 -0.39 -5.83 -5.55
N VAL A 25 -0.59 -4.57 -5.14
CA VAL A 25 -0.50 -4.16 -3.73
C VAL A 25 -1.45 -4.97 -2.87
N MET A 26 -2.72 -5.07 -3.27
CA MET A 26 -3.71 -5.89 -2.57
C MET A 26 -3.34 -7.37 -2.53
N LYS A 27 -2.80 -7.90 -3.63
CA LYS A 27 -2.40 -9.30 -3.72
C LYS A 27 -1.27 -9.59 -2.73
N ILE A 28 -0.20 -8.80 -2.75
CA ILE A 28 0.96 -8.97 -1.86
C ILE A 28 0.52 -8.87 -0.39
N LEU A 29 -0.30 -7.87 -0.05
CA LEU A 29 -0.83 -7.71 1.30
C LEU A 29 -1.61 -8.96 1.75
N LYS A 30 -2.48 -9.50 0.90
CA LYS A 30 -3.25 -10.72 1.20
C LYS A 30 -2.36 -11.96 1.31
N GLU A 31 -1.35 -12.11 0.44
CA GLU A 31 -0.42 -13.23 0.47
C GLU A 31 0.41 -13.25 1.76
N GLU A 32 0.76 -12.08 2.27
CA GLU A 32 1.49 -11.90 3.53
C GLU A 32 0.57 -11.93 4.77
N GLY A 33 -0.73 -12.20 4.56
CA GLY A 33 -1.70 -12.38 5.64
C GLY A 33 -2.25 -11.08 6.23
N ALA A 34 -2.17 -9.96 5.50
CA ALA A 34 -2.82 -8.72 5.91
C ALA A 34 -4.35 -8.86 5.82
N ILE A 35 -5.03 -8.30 6.81
CA ILE A 35 -6.48 -8.18 6.86
C ILE A 35 -6.85 -6.82 6.29
N ILE A 36 -7.51 -6.83 5.15
CA ILE A 36 -8.01 -5.62 4.49
C ILE A 36 -9.41 -5.35 5.03
N SER A 37 -9.60 -4.18 5.62
CA SER A 37 -10.90 -3.74 6.15
C SER A 37 -11.86 -3.31 5.05
N ASP A 38 -13.10 -3.00 5.42
CA ASP A 38 -14.12 -2.54 4.49
C ASP A 38 -13.71 -1.28 3.73
N LYS A 39 -14.10 -1.26 2.46
CA LYS A 39 -13.86 -0.14 1.55
C LYS A 39 -14.78 1.03 1.91
N TYR A 40 -14.19 2.14 2.29
CA TYR A 40 -14.86 3.43 2.39
C TYR A 40 -14.71 4.17 1.06
N ILE A 41 -15.81 4.24 0.31
CA ILE A 41 -15.86 4.97 -0.97
C ILE A 41 -16.04 6.45 -0.67
N ALA A 42 -14.97 7.22 -0.83
CA ALA A 42 -15.04 8.68 -0.84
C ALA A 42 -15.32 9.16 -2.28
N PRO A 43 -15.80 10.40 -2.49
CA PRO A 43 -16.12 10.91 -3.82
C PRO A 43 -14.96 10.87 -4.82
N ASP A 44 -13.71 11.01 -4.34
CA ASP A 44 -12.52 11.14 -5.19
C ASP A 44 -11.46 10.05 -4.93
N CYS A 45 -11.66 9.19 -3.91
CA CYS A 45 -10.71 8.15 -3.52
C CYS A 45 -11.43 6.94 -2.89
N ASP A 46 -10.88 5.74 -3.08
CA ASP A 46 -11.24 4.58 -2.27
C ASP A 46 -10.29 4.48 -1.06
N TRP A 47 -10.86 4.46 0.16
CA TRP A 47 -10.09 4.41 1.40
C TRP A 47 -10.43 3.12 2.18
N TYR A 48 -9.42 2.34 2.52
CA TYR A 48 -9.54 1.17 3.38
C TYR A 48 -8.89 1.51 4.72
N GLN A 49 -9.71 1.70 5.75
CA GLN A 49 -9.27 2.13 7.08
C GLN A 49 -9.08 0.96 8.03
N ASN A 50 -8.10 1.03 8.92
CA ASN A 50 -7.82 0.01 9.93
C ASN A 50 -7.52 -1.37 9.32
N CYS A 51 -6.78 -1.43 8.22
CA CYS A 51 -6.20 -2.69 7.77
C CYS A 51 -5.13 -3.13 8.76
N THR A 52 -4.94 -4.44 8.91
CA THR A 52 -3.96 -4.98 9.87
C THR A 52 -2.99 -5.94 9.20
N ILE A 53 -1.74 -5.90 9.62
CA ILE A 53 -0.70 -6.84 9.17
C ILE A 53 0.15 -7.25 10.37
N GLY A 54 0.03 -8.52 10.77
CA GLY A 54 0.56 -8.99 12.04
C GLY A 54 -0.02 -8.19 13.21
N GLU A 55 0.82 -7.43 13.91
CA GLU A 55 0.43 -6.54 15.02
C GLU A 55 0.29 -5.06 14.59
N GLY A 56 0.56 -4.75 13.32
CA GLY A 56 0.52 -3.40 12.78
C GLY A 56 -0.85 -3.02 12.23
N VAL A 57 -1.20 -1.73 12.33
CA VAL A 57 -2.40 -1.13 11.70
C VAL A 57 -1.96 -0.13 10.64
N PHE A 58 -2.62 -0.16 9.49
CA PHE A 58 -2.36 0.71 8.37
C PHE A 58 -3.64 0.98 7.58
N ASP A 59 -3.61 2.00 6.75
CA ASP A 59 -4.68 2.38 5.84
C ASP A 59 -4.19 2.30 4.40
N ILE A 60 -5.12 2.01 3.48
CA ILE A 60 -4.86 1.98 2.04
C ILE A 60 -5.69 3.07 1.39
N LEU A 61 -5.04 3.96 0.65
CA LEU A 61 -5.71 5.00 -0.09
C LEU A 61 -5.41 4.80 -1.57
N TYR A 62 -6.49 4.68 -2.34
CA TYR A 62 -6.46 4.60 -3.80
C TYR A 62 -7.08 5.87 -4.36
N SER A 63 -6.25 6.72 -4.98
CA SER A 63 -6.71 7.96 -5.58
C SER A 63 -7.19 7.73 -7.00
N ILE A 64 -8.42 8.18 -7.29
CA ILE A 64 -9.02 8.09 -8.63
C ILE A 64 -8.49 9.22 -9.54
N ASP A 65 -7.93 10.29 -8.96
CA ASP A 65 -7.37 11.45 -9.66
C ASP A 65 -5.97 11.24 -10.25
N GLY A 66 -5.42 10.02 -10.17
CA GLY A 66 -4.12 9.68 -10.75
C GLY A 66 -2.91 9.98 -9.86
N ASP A 67 -3.12 10.20 -8.56
CA ASP A 67 -2.05 10.21 -7.55
C ASP A 67 -1.60 8.78 -7.17
N GLY A 68 -2.31 7.75 -7.65
CA GLY A 68 -1.98 6.33 -7.50
C GLY A 68 -2.42 5.73 -6.16
N THR A 69 -1.81 4.59 -5.82
CA THR A 69 -2.05 3.91 -4.53
C THR A 69 -0.99 4.29 -3.51
N PHE A 70 -1.39 4.56 -2.27
CA PHE A 70 -0.46 4.70 -1.17
C PHE A 70 -0.96 4.04 0.12
N LEU A 71 0.00 3.62 0.94
CA LEU A 71 -0.26 3.08 2.26
C LEU A 71 0.11 4.12 3.31
N TYR A 72 -0.73 4.24 4.32
CA TYR A 72 -0.50 5.13 5.45
C TYR A 72 -0.48 4.34 6.75
N THR A 73 0.44 4.66 7.64
CA THR A 73 0.42 4.11 9.00
C THR A 73 1.03 5.10 9.96
N GLU A 74 0.41 5.24 11.14
CA GLU A 74 0.96 6.06 12.22
C GLU A 74 2.12 5.36 12.95
N SER A 75 2.31 4.06 12.71
CA SER A 75 3.35 3.24 13.34
C SER A 75 4.55 3.09 12.41
N GLY A 76 5.67 3.74 12.75
CA GLY A 76 6.91 3.60 11.99
C GLY A 76 7.40 2.15 11.88
N LYS A 77 7.13 1.32 12.89
CA LYS A 77 7.44 -0.13 12.82
C LYS A 77 6.60 -0.84 11.76
N THR A 78 5.32 -0.48 11.65
CA THR A 78 4.42 -1.03 10.63
C THR A 78 4.84 -0.57 9.24
N LEU A 79 5.30 0.68 9.13
CA LEU A 79 5.85 1.21 7.88
C LEU A 79 7.08 0.41 7.44
N GLU A 80 8.05 0.19 8.33
CA GLU A 80 9.24 -0.62 8.03
C GLU A 80 8.88 -2.04 7.59
N VAL A 81 7.84 -2.65 8.18
CA VAL A 81 7.34 -3.98 7.78
C VAL A 81 6.79 -3.93 6.36
N LEU A 82 5.94 -2.94 6.06
CA LEU A 82 5.38 -2.75 4.73
C LEU A 82 6.50 -2.50 3.70
N GLU A 83 7.44 -1.60 3.98
CA GLU A 83 8.59 -1.32 3.11
C GLU A 83 9.39 -2.58 2.79
N ARG A 84 9.72 -3.40 3.81
CA ARG A 84 10.45 -4.66 3.60
C ARG A 84 9.64 -5.67 2.81
N LEU A 85 8.34 -5.75 3.06
CA LEU A 85 7.42 -6.66 2.38
C LEU A 85 7.34 -6.36 0.88
N PHE A 86 7.22 -5.09 0.52
CA PHE A 86 7.22 -4.67 -0.88
C PHE A 86 8.60 -4.72 -1.53
N ALA A 87 9.67 -4.37 -0.82
CA ALA A 87 11.04 -4.53 -1.32
C ALA A 87 11.38 -6.00 -1.62
N ASN A 88 10.99 -6.92 -0.73
CA ASN A 88 11.21 -8.36 -0.93
C ASN A 88 10.38 -8.93 -2.09
N ASN A 89 9.15 -8.47 -2.28
CA ASN A 89 8.31 -8.92 -3.40
C ASN A 89 8.78 -8.34 -4.74
N HIS A 90 9.25 -7.09 -4.78
CA HIS A 90 9.87 -6.52 -5.97
C HIS A 90 11.14 -7.29 -6.38
N ASN A 91 11.93 -7.74 -5.40
CA ASN A 91 13.11 -8.59 -5.65
C ASN A 91 12.76 -10.02 -6.08
N LYS A 92 11.58 -10.56 -5.71
CA LYS A 92 11.13 -11.88 -6.20
C LYS A 92 10.77 -11.86 -7.69
N ASN A 93 10.34 -10.72 -8.22
CA ASN A 93 10.00 -10.56 -9.64
C ASN A 93 11.22 -10.44 -10.57
N THR A 94 12.45 -10.46 -10.04
CA THR A 94 13.71 -10.38 -10.82
C THR A 94 14.50 -11.69 -10.85
N THR A 95 13.81 -12.84 -10.78
CA THR A 95 14.46 -14.14 -11.04
C THR A 95 13.70 -14.89 -12.13
N GLU A 96 13.95 -14.51 -13.38
CA GLU A 96 13.80 -15.37 -14.56
C GLU A 96 15.19 -15.64 -15.15
#